data_AF-A0A662EZG3-F1
#
_entry.id   AF-A0A662EZG3-F1
#
_cell.length_a   1.000
_cell.length_b   1.000
_cell.length_c   1.000
_cell.angle_alpha   90.00
_cell.angle_beta   90.00
_cell.angle_gamma   90.00
#
_symmetry.space_group_name_H-M   'P 1'
#
loop_
_entity.id
_entity.type
_entity.pdbx_description
1 polymer ?
#
loop_
_entity_poly.entity_id
_entity_poly.type
_entity_poly.pdbx_seq_one_letter_code
_entity_poly.pdbx_strand_id
1 'polypeptide(L)'
;MLGFVDYVLTLLYIITLFYTIFWLITIFDVKDYKKAKLKKKPNVSVVVPAYNEEKTIKETINSLLELEYPKDKLEIIVVNDGSTDKTKQIVRSIMENNKDRDIKLINQKNSGKYIALNRGLEIARGEFFICLDADSFIEKAGLKKMLPYFANKKVGAVLPLMKIKNPKNLLQKIQWYEYIINMFYKRIMGFLNCIHVAPGPFSMYRTSIIRKLGGFKKAHRTEDLEMALRLQRNHYKIVQLTNTVVYTTPPENLKSLYHQRVRWNKGSVLNSWDYRKIIFNKEYGDFGIFQMPIVISAGFIALTLVSMIIYYSVFKPSVKFIKAMLLTGFDLPAFFKGMFSNMHLLDFDYYKLVIVFVMLVIAAIVIISSHKFAKENIRKQGTLSLAVFILFYYILLGFIWLGITKELLLRKDMQWK
;
A
#
# COMPACT_ATOMS: atom_id res chain seq x y z
N MET A 1 -10.56 -42.13 -5.00
CA MET A 1 -11.28 -41.32 -3.99
C MET A 1 -10.51 -40.03 -3.83
N LEU A 2 -11.18 -38.88 -3.94
CA LEU A 2 -10.57 -37.59 -3.61
C LEU A 2 -10.21 -37.59 -2.12
N GLY A 3 -8.96 -37.32 -1.79
CA GLY A 3 -8.52 -37.17 -0.40
C GLY A 3 -8.98 -35.84 0.18
N PHE A 4 -8.89 -35.68 1.51
CA PHE A 4 -9.19 -34.41 2.20
C PHE A 4 -8.46 -33.21 1.56
N VAL A 5 -7.21 -33.41 1.13
CA VAL A 5 -6.41 -32.40 0.43
C VAL A 5 -7.06 -31.95 -0.87
N ASP A 6 -7.65 -32.88 -1.63
CA ASP A 6 -8.27 -32.55 -2.90
C ASP A 6 -9.53 -31.70 -2.69
N TYR A 7 -10.34 -32.00 -1.67
CA TYR A 7 -11.50 -31.16 -1.30
C TYR A 7 -11.09 -29.73 -0.91
N VAL A 8 -10.02 -29.59 -0.13
CA VAL A 8 -9.49 -28.27 0.26
C VAL A 8 -9.00 -27.51 -0.97
N LEU A 9 -8.28 -28.16 -1.87
CA LEU A 9 -7.81 -27.55 -3.12
C LEU A 9 -8.98 -27.13 -4.01
N THR A 10 -9.98 -27.99 -4.20
CA THR A 10 -11.18 -27.66 -4.98
C THR A 10 -11.93 -26.45 -4.41
N LEU A 11 -12.09 -26.38 -3.08
CA LEU A 11 -12.71 -25.21 -2.43
C LEU A 11 -11.90 -23.92 -2.68
N LEU A 12 -10.57 -23.98 -2.55
CA LEU A 12 -9.68 -22.84 -2.84
C LEU A 12 -9.77 -22.42 -4.31
N TYR A 13 -9.89 -23.37 -5.24
CA TYR A 13 -10.08 -23.08 -6.67
C TYR A 13 -11.40 -22.35 -6.92
N ILE A 14 -12.51 -22.83 -6.35
CA ILE A 14 -13.84 -22.19 -6.51
C ILE A 14 -13.81 -20.77 -5.95
N ILE A 15 -13.24 -20.58 -4.76
CA ILE A 15 -13.09 -19.26 -4.13
C ILE A 15 -12.25 -18.33 -5.00
N THR A 16 -11.11 -18.81 -5.52
CA THR A 16 -10.21 -18.02 -6.37
C THR A 16 -10.88 -17.64 -7.69
N LEU A 17 -11.63 -18.56 -8.31
CA LEU A 17 -12.37 -18.31 -9.53
C LEU A 17 -13.48 -17.27 -9.31
N PHE A 18 -14.26 -17.41 -8.23
CA PHE A 18 -15.28 -16.43 -7.85
C PHE A 18 -14.68 -15.04 -7.70
N TYR A 19 -13.59 -14.91 -6.93
CA TYR A 19 -12.91 -13.62 -6.77
C TYR A 19 -12.40 -13.09 -8.11
N THR A 20 -11.80 -13.93 -8.93
CA THR A 20 -11.28 -13.53 -10.25
C THR A 20 -12.37 -12.95 -11.14
N ILE A 21 -13.52 -13.63 -11.25
CA ILE A 21 -14.66 -13.16 -12.04
C ILE A 21 -15.20 -11.85 -11.45
N PHE A 22 -15.38 -11.80 -10.13
CA PHE A 22 -15.79 -10.59 -9.42
C PHE A 22 -14.86 -9.40 -9.73
N TRP A 23 -13.55 -9.60 -9.66
CA TRP A 23 -12.56 -8.58 -9.97
C TRP A 23 -12.62 -8.13 -11.43
N LEU A 24 -12.77 -9.05 -12.37
CA LEU A 24 -12.91 -8.73 -13.78
C LEU A 24 -14.14 -7.85 -14.03
N ILE A 25 -15.31 -8.25 -13.54
CA ILE A 25 -16.55 -7.47 -13.67
C ILE A 25 -16.37 -6.08 -13.03
N THR A 26 -15.85 -6.03 -11.80
CA THR A 26 -15.68 -4.77 -11.08
C THR A 26 -14.75 -3.82 -11.81
N ILE A 27 -13.66 -4.32 -12.40
CA ILE A 27 -12.70 -3.51 -13.19
C ILE A 27 -13.40 -2.80 -14.35
N PHE A 28 -14.33 -3.46 -15.03
CA PHE A 28 -15.07 -2.87 -16.15
C PHE A 28 -16.17 -1.90 -15.71
N ASP A 29 -16.68 -2.05 -14.49
CA ASP A 29 -17.75 -1.20 -13.94
C ASP A 29 -17.27 0.05 -13.17
N VAL A 30 -15.96 0.16 -12.88
CA VAL A 30 -15.44 1.30 -12.10
C VAL A 30 -15.72 2.64 -12.79
N LYS A 31 -16.59 3.44 -12.19
CA LYS A 31 -16.92 4.82 -12.61
C LYS A 31 -16.18 5.84 -11.78
N ASP A 32 -15.90 7.00 -12.39
CA ASP A 32 -15.32 8.12 -11.67
C ASP A 32 -16.35 8.81 -10.76
N TYR A 33 -15.88 9.32 -9.63
CA TYR A 33 -16.72 10.04 -8.68
C TYR A 33 -17.27 11.34 -9.29
N LYS A 34 -18.56 11.62 -9.03
CA LYS A 34 -19.17 12.90 -9.41
C LYS A 34 -18.51 14.03 -8.61
N LYS A 35 -17.94 15.01 -9.33
CA LYS A 35 -17.37 16.23 -8.75
C LYS A 35 -18.48 17.25 -8.54
N ALA A 36 -18.47 17.92 -7.39
CA ALA A 36 -19.31 19.09 -7.16
C ALA A 36 -18.50 20.38 -7.37
N LYS A 37 -19.16 21.46 -7.79
CA LYS A 37 -18.54 22.79 -7.74
C LYS A 37 -18.60 23.29 -6.31
N LEU A 38 -17.44 23.63 -5.74
CA LEU A 38 -17.40 24.33 -4.45
C LEU A 38 -17.75 25.80 -4.66
N LYS A 39 -18.71 26.30 -3.88
CA LYS A 39 -19.13 27.71 -3.91
C LYS A 39 -18.07 28.65 -3.34
N LYS A 40 -17.26 28.18 -2.39
CA LYS A 40 -16.17 28.93 -1.73
C LYS A 40 -14.95 28.03 -1.54
N LYS A 41 -13.76 28.64 -1.56
CA LYS A 41 -12.51 27.97 -1.19
C LYS A 41 -12.37 27.92 0.34
N PRO A 42 -12.37 26.75 0.98
CA PRO A 42 -12.26 26.59 2.44
C PRO A 42 -10.83 26.83 2.95
N ASN A 43 -10.66 26.98 4.27
CA ASN A 43 -9.32 26.99 4.87
C ASN A 43 -8.78 25.57 4.97
N VAL A 44 -7.49 25.39 4.70
CA VAL A 44 -6.81 24.09 4.69
C VAL A 44 -5.55 24.17 5.55
N SER A 45 -5.38 23.20 6.44
CA SER A 45 -4.15 23.03 7.21
C SER A 45 -3.42 21.78 6.75
N VAL A 46 -2.15 21.92 6.37
CA VAL A 46 -1.28 20.81 6.01
C VAL A 46 -0.27 20.60 7.12
N VAL A 47 -0.25 19.40 7.70
CA VAL A 47 0.72 19.00 8.72
C VAL A 47 1.78 18.10 8.12
N VAL A 48 3.04 18.48 8.32
CA VAL A 48 4.24 17.77 7.88
C VAL A 48 5.02 17.31 9.12
N PRO A 49 4.81 16.07 9.61
CA PRO A 49 5.69 15.50 10.63
C PRO A 49 7.06 15.20 10.02
N ALA A 50 8.13 15.62 10.69
CA ALA A 50 9.49 15.47 10.20
C ALA A 50 10.44 14.98 11.29
N TYR A 51 11.23 13.95 10.98
CA TYR A 51 12.32 13.45 11.82
C TYR A 51 13.48 13.01 10.93
N ASN A 52 14.58 13.77 10.96
CA ASN A 52 15.77 13.52 10.13
C ASN A 52 15.52 13.49 8.61
N GLU A 53 14.89 14.56 8.09
CA GLU A 53 14.40 14.68 6.72
C GLU A 53 15.13 15.80 5.94
N GLU A 54 16.39 16.10 6.27
CA GLU A 54 17.13 17.21 5.65
C GLU A 54 17.24 17.10 4.12
N LYS A 55 17.17 15.88 3.58
CA LYS A 55 17.29 15.60 2.13
C LYS A 55 16.03 15.97 1.34
N THR A 56 14.87 15.96 1.99
CA THR A 56 13.55 15.93 1.33
C THR A 56 12.65 17.08 1.78
N ILE A 57 12.77 17.52 3.04
CA ILE A 57 11.85 18.50 3.65
C ILE A 57 11.73 19.81 2.87
N LYS A 58 12.85 20.29 2.27
CA LYS A 58 12.85 21.52 1.46
C LYS A 58 11.91 21.39 0.28
N GLU A 59 12.02 20.28 -0.45
CA GLU A 59 11.23 20.06 -1.65
C GLU A 59 9.77 19.75 -1.30
N THR A 60 9.51 19.07 -0.19
CA THR A 60 8.17 18.85 0.36
C THR A 60 7.46 20.17 0.64
N ILE A 61 8.09 21.07 1.38
CA ILE A 61 7.51 22.38 1.68
C ILE A 61 7.37 23.22 0.41
N ASN A 62 8.35 23.22 -0.49
CA ASN A 62 8.24 23.92 -1.77
C ASN A 62 7.03 23.44 -2.59
N SER A 63 6.74 22.13 -2.60
CA SER A 63 5.56 21.60 -3.28
C SER A 63 4.24 22.15 -2.70
N LEU A 64 4.19 22.42 -1.39
CA LEU A 64 3.07 23.10 -0.75
C LEU A 64 3.02 24.58 -1.09
N LEU A 65 4.18 25.23 -1.18
CA LEU A 65 4.29 26.64 -1.55
C LEU A 65 3.80 26.90 -2.98
N GLU A 66 3.96 25.93 -3.88
CA GLU A 66 3.56 25.97 -5.29
C GLU A 66 2.09 25.55 -5.55
N LEU A 67 1.32 25.19 -4.51
CA LEU A 67 -0.09 24.85 -4.67
C LEU A 67 -0.89 26.02 -5.25
N GLU A 68 -1.74 25.74 -6.24
CA GLU A 68 -2.67 26.69 -6.87
C GLU A 68 -3.85 27.01 -5.92
N TYR A 69 -3.56 27.63 -4.79
CA TYR A 69 -4.51 27.92 -3.71
C TYR A 69 -4.25 29.30 -3.09
N PRO A 70 -5.29 30.01 -2.60
CA PRO A 70 -5.09 31.30 -1.94
C PRO A 70 -4.16 31.18 -0.73
N LYS A 71 -3.14 32.04 -0.67
CA LYS A 71 -2.09 32.00 0.35
C LYS A 71 -2.66 32.20 1.77
N ASP A 72 -3.66 33.05 1.91
CA ASP A 72 -4.40 33.36 3.15
C ASP A 72 -5.28 32.21 3.66
N LYS A 73 -5.47 31.15 2.85
CA LYS A 73 -6.31 29.99 3.18
C LYS A 73 -5.53 28.69 3.33
N LEU A 74 -4.21 28.75 3.23
CA LEU A 74 -3.33 27.59 3.34
C LEU A 74 -2.38 27.79 4.53
N GLU A 75 -2.59 27.00 5.57
CA GLU A 75 -1.73 26.90 6.74
C GLU A 75 -0.80 25.69 6.58
N ILE A 76 0.51 25.88 6.75
CA ILE A 76 1.52 24.83 6.70
C ILE A 76 2.12 24.68 8.09
N ILE A 77 1.95 23.52 8.71
CA ILE A 77 2.46 23.22 10.06
C ILE A 77 3.50 22.12 9.94
N VAL A 78 4.76 22.46 10.17
CA VAL A 78 5.86 21.49 10.24
C VAL A 78 6.07 21.12 11.71
N VAL A 79 5.97 19.84 12.01
CA VAL A 79 6.23 19.31 13.37
C VAL A 79 7.54 18.56 13.34
N ASN A 80 8.59 19.22 13.82
CA ASN A 80 9.91 18.62 13.98
C ASN A 80 9.93 17.73 15.24
N ASP A 81 9.93 16.41 15.04
CA ASP A 81 9.87 15.39 16.09
C ASP A 81 11.26 15.04 16.63
N GLY A 82 12.04 16.06 16.97
CA GLY A 82 13.35 15.90 17.59
C GLY A 82 14.49 15.52 16.63
N SER A 83 14.47 16.05 15.40
CA SER A 83 15.55 15.81 14.42
C SER A 83 16.92 16.23 14.95
N THR A 84 17.94 15.42 14.63
CA THR A 84 19.35 15.64 14.94
C THR A 84 20.15 16.21 13.76
N ASP A 85 19.56 16.22 12.57
CA ASP A 85 20.15 16.71 11.32
C ASP A 85 19.77 18.19 11.03
N LYS A 86 19.96 18.65 9.79
CA LYS A 86 19.66 20.04 9.39
C LYS A 86 18.18 20.35 9.14
N THR A 87 17.26 19.41 9.40
CA THR A 87 15.83 19.56 9.10
C THR A 87 15.26 20.87 9.67
N LYS A 88 15.52 21.15 10.95
CA LYS A 88 15.01 22.34 11.64
C LYS A 88 15.51 23.64 11.01
N GLN A 89 16.80 23.68 10.66
CA GLN A 89 17.46 24.84 10.07
C GLN A 89 16.90 25.12 8.67
N ILE A 90 16.68 24.07 7.87
CA ILE A 90 16.09 24.18 6.54
C ILE A 90 14.68 24.78 6.62
N VAL A 91 13.84 24.30 7.53
CA VAL A 91 12.47 24.82 7.69
C VAL A 91 12.50 26.30 8.10
N ARG A 92 13.38 26.69 9.04
CA ARG A 92 13.55 28.09 9.45
C ARG A 92 13.94 29.00 8.28
N SER A 93 14.91 28.58 7.47
CA SER A 93 15.33 29.33 6.28
C SER A 93 14.19 29.50 5.28
N ILE A 94 13.34 28.48 5.10
CA ILE A 94 12.16 28.59 4.23
C ILE A 94 11.14 29.59 4.81
N MET A 95 10.90 29.57 6.12
CA MET A 95 10.01 30.53 6.79
C MET A 95 10.51 31.97 6.62
N GLU A 96 11.81 32.21 6.80
CA GLU A 96 12.43 33.54 6.65
C GLU A 96 12.29 34.08 5.22
N ASN A 97 12.38 33.20 4.21
CA ASN A 97 12.24 33.54 2.80
C ASN A 97 10.78 33.66 2.32
N ASN A 98 9.80 33.27 3.13
CA ASN A 98 8.37 33.22 2.75
C ASN A 98 7.47 33.85 3.82
N LYS A 99 7.79 35.08 4.25
CA LYS A 99 7.07 35.78 5.34
C LYS A 99 5.60 36.08 5.03
N ASP A 100 5.20 36.04 3.76
CA ASP A 100 3.82 36.21 3.30
C ASP A 100 2.98 34.91 3.40
N ARG A 101 3.56 33.83 3.93
CA ARG A 101 2.93 32.50 4.03
C ARG A 101 2.72 32.11 5.49
N ASP A 102 1.59 31.48 5.80
CA ASP A 102 1.30 30.93 7.14
C ASP A 102 2.02 29.60 7.34
N ILE A 103 3.32 29.68 7.66
CA ILE A 103 4.17 28.53 7.97
C ILE A 103 4.49 28.53 9.46
N LYS A 104 4.24 27.40 10.13
CA LYS A 104 4.52 27.20 11.55
C LYS A 104 5.51 26.05 11.73
N LEU A 105 6.45 26.22 12.65
CA LEU A 105 7.39 25.18 13.05
C LEU A 105 7.20 24.87 14.54
N ILE A 106 6.73 23.67 14.83
CA ILE A 106 6.64 23.12 16.19
C ILE A 106 7.83 22.19 16.40
N ASN A 107 8.47 22.28 17.57
CA ASN A 107 9.54 21.36 17.96
C ASN A 107 9.07 20.55 19.17
N GLN A 108 9.32 19.25 19.13
CA GLN A 108 9.07 18.34 20.24
C GLN A 108 10.20 17.31 20.38
N LYS A 109 10.21 16.57 21.49
CA LYS A 109 11.07 15.38 21.62
C LYS A 109 10.53 14.26 20.74
N ASN A 110 11.41 13.43 20.18
CA ASN A 110 11.02 12.29 19.34
C ASN A 110 10.01 11.40 20.08
N SER A 111 8.75 11.46 19.63
CA SER A 111 7.61 10.78 20.26
C SER A 111 6.85 9.90 19.27
N GLY A 112 7.18 9.96 17.98
CA GLY A 112 6.55 9.20 16.92
C GLY A 112 5.56 10.02 16.09
N LYS A 113 5.47 9.64 14.80
CA LYS A 113 4.63 10.30 13.79
C LYS A 113 3.20 10.61 14.22
N TYR A 114 2.49 9.68 14.88
CA TYR A 114 1.10 9.91 15.30
C TYR A 114 0.96 11.03 16.35
N ILE A 115 1.94 11.18 17.26
CA ILE A 115 1.95 12.27 18.25
C ILE A 115 2.23 13.59 17.53
N ALA A 116 3.21 13.61 16.61
CA ALA A 116 3.50 14.79 15.80
C ALA A 116 2.28 15.24 14.98
N LEU A 117 1.54 14.29 14.36
CA LEU A 117 0.30 14.58 13.63
C LEU A 117 -0.79 15.15 14.55
N ASN A 118 -0.97 14.58 15.74
CA ASN A 118 -1.94 15.09 16.71
C ASN A 118 -1.60 16.49 17.19
N ARG A 119 -0.31 16.77 17.45
CA ARG A 119 0.16 18.10 17.83
C ARG A 119 -0.11 19.13 16.74
N GLY A 120 0.05 18.76 15.48
CA GLY A 120 -0.37 19.59 14.35
C GLY A 120 -1.89 19.77 14.27
N LEU A 121 -2.67 18.71 14.52
CA LEU A 121 -4.14 18.74 14.50
C LEU A 121 -4.74 19.65 15.59
N GLU A 122 -4.11 19.72 16.76
CA GLU A 122 -4.51 20.59 17.87
C GLU A 122 -4.52 22.07 17.45
N ILE A 123 -3.48 22.52 16.73
CA ILE A 123 -3.35 23.93 16.34
C ILE A 123 -3.91 24.25 14.94
N ALA A 124 -4.27 23.22 14.16
CA ALA A 124 -4.79 23.38 12.81
C ALA A 124 -6.09 24.20 12.78
N ARG A 125 -6.16 25.22 11.92
CA ARG A 125 -7.32 26.12 11.80
C ARG A 125 -8.19 25.83 10.57
N GLY A 126 -7.72 24.98 9.67
CA GLY A 126 -8.40 24.62 8.44
C GLY A 126 -9.67 23.81 8.68
N GLU A 127 -10.68 24.02 7.83
CA GLU A 127 -11.85 23.14 7.72
C GLU A 127 -11.43 21.72 7.27
N PHE A 128 -10.35 21.66 6.50
CA PHE A 128 -9.71 20.43 6.06
C PHE A 128 -8.30 20.30 6.62
N PHE A 129 -7.98 19.10 7.06
CA PHE A 129 -6.69 18.71 7.60
C PHE A 129 -6.01 17.75 6.63
N ILE A 130 -4.74 17.98 6.31
CA ILE A 130 -3.95 17.11 5.44
C ILE A 130 -2.73 16.63 6.22
N CYS A 131 -2.47 15.32 6.18
CA CYS A 131 -1.16 14.79 6.55
C CYS A 131 -0.30 14.68 5.28
N LEU A 132 0.93 15.17 5.32
CA LEU A 132 1.91 14.99 4.25
C LEU A 132 3.23 14.52 4.85
N ASP A 133 3.72 13.38 4.39
CA ASP A 133 5.02 12.86 4.79
C ASP A 133 6.14 13.78 4.27
N ALA A 134 7.19 13.94 5.07
CA ALA A 134 8.30 14.86 4.80
C ALA A 134 9.14 14.50 3.55
N ASP A 135 8.91 13.31 2.97
CA ASP A 135 9.56 12.76 1.78
C ASP A 135 8.66 12.75 0.52
N SER A 136 7.55 13.48 0.59
CA SER A 136 6.46 13.40 -0.38
C SER A 136 6.06 14.78 -0.94
N PHE A 137 5.65 14.83 -2.20
CA PHE A 137 5.52 16.06 -2.99
C PHE A 137 4.20 16.06 -3.77
N ILE A 138 3.37 17.06 -3.55
CA ILE A 138 2.06 17.18 -4.20
C ILE A 138 2.15 17.97 -5.52
N GLU A 139 1.34 17.61 -6.51
CA GLU A 139 1.17 18.43 -7.71
C GLU A 139 0.46 19.78 -7.41
N LYS A 140 0.76 20.83 -8.20
CA LYS A 140 0.24 22.20 -8.01
C LYS A 140 -1.28 22.29 -7.90
N ALA A 141 -2.01 21.51 -8.70
CA ALA A 141 -3.47 21.50 -8.73
C ALA A 141 -4.12 20.60 -7.65
N GLY A 142 -3.34 20.01 -6.74
CA GLY A 142 -3.79 18.96 -5.82
C GLY A 142 -5.00 19.36 -4.97
N LEU A 143 -4.92 20.48 -4.25
CA LEU A 143 -6.03 20.97 -3.41
C LEU A 143 -7.30 21.26 -4.21
N LYS A 144 -7.15 21.95 -5.34
CA LYS A 144 -8.26 22.34 -6.22
C LYS A 144 -9.04 21.13 -6.73
N LYS A 145 -8.35 20.01 -6.98
CA LYS A 145 -8.96 18.76 -7.46
C LYS A 145 -9.56 17.93 -6.34
N MET A 146 -9.01 17.98 -5.12
CA MET A 146 -9.46 17.15 -3.99
C MET A 146 -10.67 17.72 -3.24
N LEU A 147 -10.70 19.02 -2.99
CA LEU A 147 -11.74 19.67 -2.20
C LEU A 147 -13.19 19.42 -2.72
N PRO A 148 -13.46 19.42 -4.05
CA PRO A 148 -14.79 19.12 -4.61
C PRO A 148 -15.51 17.88 -4.07
N TYR A 149 -14.78 16.83 -3.69
CA TYR A 149 -15.37 15.58 -3.23
C TYR A 149 -15.94 15.68 -1.81
N PHE A 150 -15.54 16.71 -1.06
CA PHE A 150 -16.12 17.05 0.23
C PHE A 150 -17.43 17.86 0.12
N ALA A 151 -18.07 17.95 -1.06
CA ALA A 151 -19.47 18.37 -1.10
C ALA A 151 -20.39 17.34 -0.44
N ASN A 152 -20.03 16.04 -0.49
CA ASN A 152 -20.76 15.00 0.21
C ASN A 152 -20.34 14.95 1.68
N LYS A 153 -21.25 15.29 2.60
CA LYS A 153 -21.01 15.32 4.05
C LYS A 153 -20.57 13.98 4.65
N LYS A 154 -20.90 12.84 4.00
CA LYS A 154 -20.46 11.50 4.42
C LYS A 154 -19.00 11.21 4.07
N VAL A 155 -18.36 11.98 3.19
CA VAL A 155 -16.95 11.81 2.86
C VAL A 155 -16.09 12.31 4.01
N GLY A 156 -15.39 11.39 4.65
CA GLY A 156 -14.47 11.64 5.76
C GLY A 156 -13.05 11.94 5.30
N ALA A 157 -12.62 11.29 4.21
CA ALA A 157 -11.29 11.47 3.64
C ALA A 157 -11.28 11.39 2.11
N VAL A 158 -10.34 12.11 1.49
CA VAL A 158 -10.04 12.09 0.06
C VAL A 158 -8.55 11.84 -0.10
N LEU A 159 -8.19 10.86 -0.92
CA LEU A 159 -6.84 10.35 -1.09
C LEU A 159 -6.32 10.63 -2.51
N PRO A 160 -5.08 11.08 -2.67
CA PRO A 160 -4.45 11.25 -3.98
C PRO A 160 -3.93 9.92 -4.55
N LEU A 161 -3.61 9.91 -5.83
CA LEU A 161 -2.86 8.85 -6.49
C LEU A 161 -1.38 8.94 -6.09
N MET A 162 -0.85 7.94 -5.40
CA MET A 162 0.57 7.91 -5.04
C MET A 162 1.43 7.37 -6.19
N LYS A 163 2.56 8.01 -6.45
CA LYS A 163 3.57 7.54 -7.40
C LYS A 163 4.97 7.62 -6.81
N ILE A 164 5.84 6.71 -7.25
CA ILE A 164 7.27 6.77 -6.92
C ILE A 164 7.93 7.88 -7.75
N LYS A 165 8.67 8.74 -7.08
CA LYS A 165 9.48 9.79 -7.72
C LYS A 165 10.80 9.24 -8.24
N ASN A 166 11.12 9.55 -9.50
CA ASN A 166 12.44 9.36 -10.12
C ASN A 166 13.16 8.06 -9.71
N PRO A 167 12.59 6.86 -9.98
CA PRO A 167 13.22 5.60 -9.62
C PRO A 167 14.55 5.42 -10.38
N LYS A 168 15.65 5.25 -9.66
CA LYS A 168 17.01 5.17 -10.22
C LYS A 168 17.44 3.73 -10.45
N ASN A 169 17.40 2.92 -9.39
CA ASN A 169 17.88 1.54 -9.41
C ASN A 169 16.77 0.51 -9.71
N LEU A 170 17.14 -0.75 -9.99
CA LEU A 170 16.19 -1.81 -10.31
C LEU A 170 15.14 -2.01 -9.21
N LEU A 171 15.52 -1.94 -7.94
CA LEU A 171 14.61 -2.08 -6.79
C LEU A 171 13.55 -0.98 -6.77
N GLN A 172 13.94 0.27 -7.01
CA GLN A 172 13.02 1.42 -7.08
C GLN A 172 12.09 1.33 -8.30
N LYS A 173 12.57 0.79 -9.43
CA LYS A 173 11.75 0.53 -10.63
C LYS A 173 10.70 -0.55 -10.38
N ILE A 174 11.05 -1.61 -9.65
CA ILE A 174 10.10 -2.65 -9.21
C ILE A 174 9.01 -2.04 -8.31
N GLN A 175 9.42 -1.19 -7.35
CA GLN A 175 8.48 -0.48 -6.47
C GLN A 175 7.55 0.48 -7.25
N TRP A 176 8.01 1.06 -8.35
CA TRP A 176 7.16 1.90 -9.21
C TRP A 176 5.99 1.11 -9.81
N TYR A 177 6.22 -0.09 -10.34
CA TYR A 177 5.14 -0.97 -10.84
C TYR A 177 4.18 -1.37 -9.72
N GLU A 178 4.74 -1.73 -8.57
CA GLU A 178 3.96 -2.12 -7.40
C GLU A 178 3.00 -1.00 -6.95
N TYR A 179 3.49 0.24 -6.84
CA TYR A 179 2.66 1.37 -6.44
C TYR A 179 1.53 1.62 -7.44
N ILE A 180 1.79 1.52 -8.75
CA ILE A 180 0.75 1.67 -9.78
C ILE A 180 -0.35 0.63 -9.61
N ILE A 181 0.01 -0.65 -9.42
CA ILE A 181 -0.94 -1.73 -9.21
C ILE A 181 -1.71 -1.56 -7.90
N ASN A 182 -1.02 -1.22 -6.81
CA ASN A 182 -1.65 -0.97 -5.51
C ASN A 182 -2.64 0.19 -5.56
N MET A 183 -2.32 1.27 -6.28
CA MET A 183 -3.23 2.39 -6.45
C MET A 183 -4.42 2.06 -7.33
N PHE A 184 -4.24 1.22 -8.35
CA PHE A 184 -5.34 0.68 -9.15
C PHE A 184 -6.27 -0.18 -8.29
N TYR A 185 -5.73 -1.08 -7.47
CA TYR A 185 -6.50 -1.84 -6.50
C TYR A 185 -7.28 -0.91 -5.55
N LYS A 186 -6.65 0.15 -5.03
CA LYS A 186 -7.33 1.15 -4.19
C LYS A 186 -8.44 1.90 -4.91
N ARG A 187 -8.33 2.13 -6.22
CA ARG A 187 -9.42 2.71 -7.02
C ARG A 187 -10.64 1.80 -6.98
N ILE A 188 -10.44 0.50 -7.22
CA ILE A 188 -11.51 -0.50 -7.17
C ILE A 188 -12.12 -0.54 -5.77
N MET A 189 -11.29 -0.53 -4.73
CA MET A 189 -11.76 -0.46 -3.34
C MET A 189 -12.51 0.82 -3.03
N GLY A 190 -12.11 1.95 -3.61
CA GLY A 190 -12.89 3.19 -3.51
C GLY A 190 -14.29 3.03 -4.08
N PHE A 191 -14.40 2.45 -5.27
CA PHE A 191 -15.69 2.23 -5.93
C PHE A 191 -16.63 1.35 -5.09
N LEU A 192 -16.10 0.30 -4.44
CA LEU A 192 -16.85 -0.57 -3.53
C LEU A 192 -17.02 0.02 -2.11
N ASN A 193 -16.56 1.25 -1.85
CA ASN A 193 -16.49 1.84 -0.52
C ASN A 193 -15.71 0.98 0.50
N CYS A 194 -14.73 0.22 0.02
CA CYS A 194 -13.94 -0.76 0.76
C CYS A 194 -12.51 -0.32 1.08
N ILE A 195 -12.20 0.99 1.02
CA ILE A 195 -10.83 1.45 1.34
C ILE A 195 -10.56 1.22 2.83
N HIS A 196 -9.50 0.45 3.12
CA HIS A 196 -9.05 0.14 4.48
C HIS A 196 -7.76 0.87 4.88
N VAL A 197 -7.11 1.59 3.95
CA VAL A 197 -5.88 2.37 4.21
C VAL A 197 -5.96 3.73 3.54
N ALA A 198 -5.82 4.79 4.33
CA ALA A 198 -5.64 6.15 3.86
C ALA A 198 -4.16 6.53 4.02
N PRO A 199 -3.33 6.48 2.97
CA PRO A 199 -1.88 6.59 3.11
C PRO A 199 -1.41 7.91 3.73
N GLY A 200 -0.29 7.89 4.46
CA GLY A 200 0.37 9.10 4.96
C GLY A 200 0.52 10.24 3.93
N PRO A 201 0.99 9.99 2.69
CA PRO A 201 1.22 11.06 1.71
C PRO A 201 -0.05 11.76 1.22
N PHE A 202 -0.25 12.98 1.69
CA PHE A 202 -1.25 13.96 1.24
C PHE A 202 -2.71 13.47 1.35
N SER A 203 -3.02 12.66 2.36
CA SER A 203 -4.42 12.32 2.67
C SER A 203 -5.14 13.50 3.32
N MET A 204 -6.25 13.92 2.71
CA MET A 204 -7.07 15.03 3.17
C MET A 204 -8.26 14.51 3.96
N TYR A 205 -8.54 15.11 5.10
CA TYR A 205 -9.62 14.76 6.03
C TYR A 205 -10.47 15.99 6.33
N ARG A 206 -11.74 15.80 6.68
CA ARG A 206 -12.50 16.85 7.37
C ARG A 206 -11.96 17.00 8.79
N THR A 207 -11.53 18.21 9.15
CA THR A 207 -11.00 18.51 10.49
C THR A 207 -12.02 18.17 11.58
N SER A 208 -13.30 18.45 11.36
CA SER A 208 -14.38 18.12 12.31
C SER A 208 -14.53 16.62 12.55
N ILE A 209 -14.37 15.78 11.51
CA ILE A 209 -14.47 14.32 11.64
C ILE A 209 -13.25 13.76 12.36
N ILE A 210 -12.04 14.15 11.96
CA ILE A 210 -10.83 13.59 12.58
C ILE A 210 -10.72 13.99 14.07
N ARG A 211 -11.17 15.21 14.44
CA ARG A 211 -11.27 15.64 15.84
C ARG A 211 -12.35 14.86 16.60
N LYS A 212 -13.54 14.69 16.02
CA LYS A 212 -14.61 13.88 16.61
C LYS A 212 -14.16 12.44 16.89
N LEU A 213 -13.31 11.90 16.01
CA LEU A 213 -12.76 10.57 16.15
C LEU A 213 -11.57 10.47 17.12
N GLY A 214 -11.08 11.58 17.68
CA GLY A 214 -10.00 11.61 18.68
C GLY A 214 -8.59 11.58 18.10
N GLY A 215 -8.39 12.00 16.84
CA GLY A 215 -7.06 12.05 16.21
C GLY A 215 -6.43 10.68 15.95
N PHE A 216 -5.13 10.69 15.65
CA PHE A 216 -4.33 9.51 15.31
C PHE A 216 -3.92 8.73 16.57
N LYS A 217 -3.88 7.41 16.46
CA LYS A 217 -3.38 6.51 17.53
C LYS A 217 -2.07 5.85 17.10
N LYS A 218 -1.32 5.30 18.06
CA LYS A 218 -0.10 4.52 17.79
C LYS A 218 -0.35 3.36 16.81
N ALA A 219 -1.51 2.69 16.92
CA ALA A 219 -2.08 1.79 15.91
C ALA A 219 -1.07 0.82 15.26
N HIS A 220 -0.28 0.11 16.07
CA HIS A 220 0.77 -0.81 15.59
C HIS A 220 1.73 -0.20 14.55
N ARG A 221 1.91 1.14 14.57
CA ARG A 221 2.75 1.97 13.66
C ARG A 221 2.24 2.10 12.23
N THR A 222 0.93 1.98 12.08
CA THR A 222 0.18 2.27 10.86
C THR A 222 -1.05 3.10 11.26
N GLU A 223 -0.80 4.31 11.76
CA GLU A 223 -1.82 5.27 12.22
C GLU A 223 -2.80 5.69 11.13
N ASP A 224 -2.31 5.68 9.90
CA ASP A 224 -3.00 6.07 8.68
C ASP A 224 -3.99 4.97 8.22
N LEU A 225 -3.60 3.71 8.34
CA LEU A 225 -4.47 2.55 8.19
C LEU A 225 -5.57 2.52 9.26
N GLU A 226 -5.21 2.71 10.53
CA GLU A 226 -6.19 2.63 11.61
C GLU A 226 -7.21 3.77 11.58
N MET A 227 -6.80 4.97 11.18
CA MET A 227 -7.74 6.07 10.93
C MET A 227 -8.75 5.69 9.83
N ALA A 228 -8.32 5.01 8.76
CA ALA A 228 -9.23 4.52 7.72
C ALA A 228 -10.21 3.46 8.25
N LEU A 229 -9.75 2.50 9.06
CA LEU A 229 -10.64 1.54 9.73
C LEU A 229 -11.66 2.25 10.62
N ARG A 230 -11.25 3.28 11.35
CA ARG A 230 -12.14 4.05 12.23
C ARG A 230 -13.16 4.87 11.45
N LEU A 231 -12.78 5.45 10.30
CA LEU A 231 -13.71 6.11 9.39
C LEU A 231 -14.77 5.14 8.88
N GLN A 232 -14.36 3.95 8.43
CA GLN A 232 -15.27 2.91 7.95
C GLN A 232 -16.19 2.39 9.06
N ARG A 233 -15.66 2.18 10.27
CA ARG A 233 -16.45 1.81 11.45
C ARG A 233 -17.52 2.85 11.80
N ASN A 234 -17.32 4.11 11.45
CA ASN A 234 -18.30 5.18 11.67
C ASN A 234 -19.10 5.53 10.40
N HIS A 235 -19.12 4.63 9.42
CA HIS A 235 -19.85 4.75 8.14
C HIS A 235 -19.48 5.99 7.30
N TYR A 236 -18.27 6.54 7.50
CA TYR A 236 -17.75 7.58 6.62
C TYR A 236 -17.15 6.96 5.36
N LYS A 237 -17.31 7.68 4.24
CA LYS A 237 -16.74 7.29 2.95
C LYS A 237 -15.32 7.81 2.80
N ILE A 238 -14.47 7.01 2.16
CA ILE A 238 -13.12 7.38 1.76
C ILE A 238 -13.07 7.36 0.24
N VAL A 239 -12.59 8.45 -0.36
CA VAL A 239 -12.59 8.63 -1.82
C VAL A 239 -11.15 8.58 -2.34
N GLN A 240 -10.86 7.65 -3.25
CA GLN A 240 -9.56 7.56 -3.94
C GLN A 240 -9.62 8.32 -5.26
N LEU A 241 -8.73 9.30 -5.45
CA LEU A 241 -8.61 10.04 -6.70
C LEU A 241 -7.66 9.36 -7.70
N THR A 242 -7.89 9.74 -8.94
CA THR A 242 -7.23 9.18 -10.14
C THR A 242 -6.42 10.24 -10.87
N ASN A 243 -6.76 11.51 -10.65
CA ASN A 243 -6.29 12.66 -11.43
C ASN A 243 -5.46 13.66 -10.61
N THR A 244 -5.13 13.32 -9.37
CA THR A 244 -4.28 14.11 -8.47
C THR A 244 -3.14 13.23 -8.01
N VAL A 245 -1.90 13.62 -8.30
CA VAL A 245 -0.72 12.81 -7.97
C VAL A 245 0.04 13.40 -6.79
N VAL A 246 0.39 12.54 -5.84
CA VAL A 246 1.44 12.80 -4.85
C VAL A 246 2.63 11.87 -5.16
N TYR A 247 3.82 12.45 -5.23
CA TYR A 247 5.06 11.71 -5.42
C TYR A 247 5.69 11.41 -4.08
N THR A 248 6.29 10.23 -3.90
CA THR A 248 7.02 9.86 -2.68
C THR A 248 8.37 9.24 -3.03
N THR A 249 9.30 9.31 -2.10
CA THR A 249 10.66 8.78 -2.26
C THR A 249 10.70 7.28 -1.92
N PRO A 250 11.14 6.40 -2.83
CA PRO A 250 11.18 4.97 -2.55
C PRO A 250 12.39 4.61 -1.66
N PRO A 251 12.27 3.57 -0.80
CA PRO A 251 13.42 2.92 -0.16
C PRO A 251 14.58 2.65 -1.12
N GLU A 252 15.79 3.01 -0.70
CA GLU A 252 17.01 2.91 -1.53
C GLU A 252 17.55 1.47 -1.63
N ASN A 253 17.36 0.66 -0.58
CA ASN A 253 17.94 -0.68 -0.46
C ASN A 253 16.92 -1.72 0.05
N LEU A 254 17.26 -3.00 -0.13
CA LEU A 254 16.38 -4.13 0.19
C LEU A 254 16.06 -4.23 1.69
N LYS A 255 16.99 -3.83 2.56
CA LYS A 255 16.79 -3.85 4.01
C LYS A 255 15.73 -2.83 4.44
N SER A 256 15.82 -1.59 3.95
CA SER A 256 14.81 -0.56 4.19
C SER A 256 13.46 -0.96 3.62
N LEU A 257 13.43 -1.56 2.41
CA LEU A 257 12.20 -2.11 1.83
C LEU A 257 11.60 -3.20 2.72
N TYR A 258 12.40 -4.17 3.15
CA TYR A 258 11.96 -5.25 4.04
C TYR A 258 11.31 -4.70 5.31
N HIS A 259 11.99 -3.80 6.02
CA HIS A 259 11.44 -3.20 7.24
C HIS A 259 10.15 -2.41 6.99
N GLN A 260 10.05 -1.69 5.87
CA GLN A 260 8.83 -0.99 5.48
C GLN A 260 7.67 -1.97 5.25
N ARG A 261 7.90 -3.07 4.52
CA ARG A 261 6.85 -4.06 4.22
C ARG A 261 6.44 -4.89 5.41
N VAL A 262 7.39 -5.26 6.27
CA VAL A 262 7.07 -5.91 7.54
C VAL A 262 6.20 -4.99 8.38
N ARG A 263 6.57 -3.71 8.53
CA ARG A 263 5.78 -2.73 9.30
C ARG A 263 4.35 -2.62 8.76
N TRP A 264 4.20 -2.46 7.45
CA TRP A 264 2.88 -2.28 6.84
C TRP A 264 2.00 -3.51 6.99
N ASN A 265 2.48 -4.69 6.60
CA ASN A 265 1.67 -5.91 6.64
C ASN A 265 1.37 -6.37 8.07
N LYS A 266 2.35 -6.29 8.99
CA LYS A 266 2.15 -6.58 10.41
C LYS A 266 1.13 -5.61 11.02
N GLY A 267 1.26 -4.32 10.74
CA GLY A 267 0.31 -3.29 11.16
C GLY A 267 -1.10 -3.56 10.61
N SER A 268 -1.22 -3.96 9.34
CA SER A 268 -2.51 -4.33 8.74
C SER A 268 -3.18 -5.49 9.46
N VAL A 269 -2.45 -6.57 9.76
CA VAL A 269 -3.00 -7.74 10.45
C VAL A 269 -3.45 -7.38 11.86
N LEU A 270 -2.59 -6.72 12.64
CA LEU A 270 -2.88 -6.39 14.04
C LEU A 270 -4.03 -5.38 14.17
N ASN A 271 -4.04 -4.32 13.36
CA ASN A 271 -5.16 -3.38 13.37
C ASN A 271 -6.45 -4.04 12.87
N SER A 272 -6.40 -4.90 11.85
CA SER A 272 -7.60 -5.60 11.40
C SER A 272 -8.17 -6.53 12.49
N TRP A 273 -7.30 -7.13 13.30
CA TRP A 273 -7.68 -7.93 14.46
C TRP A 273 -8.30 -7.11 15.60
N ASP A 274 -7.79 -5.90 15.86
CA ASP A 274 -8.39 -4.97 16.83
C ASP A 274 -9.81 -4.58 16.42
N TYR A 275 -10.08 -4.54 15.11
CA TYR A 275 -11.37 -4.25 14.50
C TYR A 275 -12.15 -5.51 14.07
N ARG A 276 -11.83 -6.69 14.65
CA ARG A 276 -12.42 -7.99 14.25
C ARG A 276 -13.96 -8.06 14.27
N LYS A 277 -14.63 -7.21 15.04
CA LYS A 277 -16.10 -7.12 15.07
C LYS A 277 -16.74 -6.66 13.75
N ILE A 278 -15.93 -6.08 12.84
CA ILE A 278 -16.36 -5.69 11.49
C ILE A 278 -16.33 -6.87 10.53
N ILE A 279 -15.49 -7.87 10.79
CA ILE A 279 -15.31 -9.04 9.90
C ILE A 279 -16.62 -9.82 9.83
N PHE A 280 -17.09 -10.09 8.61
CA PHE A 280 -18.36 -10.76 8.33
C PHE A 280 -19.61 -10.07 8.90
N ASN A 281 -19.49 -8.79 9.31
CA ASN A 281 -20.63 -8.03 9.78
C ASN A 281 -21.27 -7.21 8.64
N LYS A 282 -22.52 -7.54 8.31
CA LYS A 282 -23.32 -6.91 7.25
C LYS A 282 -23.63 -5.43 7.51
N GLU A 283 -23.58 -4.97 8.76
CA GLU A 283 -23.78 -3.56 9.15
C GLU A 283 -22.80 -2.62 8.43
N TYR A 284 -21.59 -3.12 8.12
CA TYR A 284 -20.54 -2.36 7.44
C TYR A 284 -20.52 -2.60 5.92
N GLY A 285 -21.55 -3.26 5.36
CA GLY A 285 -21.68 -3.56 3.95
C GLY A 285 -20.51 -4.39 3.39
N ASP A 286 -20.09 -4.08 2.17
CA ASP A 286 -19.03 -4.81 1.47
C ASP A 286 -17.67 -4.72 2.18
N PHE A 287 -17.46 -3.67 2.97
CA PHE A 287 -16.23 -3.52 3.75
C PHE A 287 -16.12 -4.62 4.82
N GLY A 288 -17.20 -4.93 5.52
CA GLY A 288 -17.23 -5.99 6.53
C GLY A 288 -17.28 -7.39 5.94
N ILE A 289 -18.06 -7.58 4.87
CA ILE A 289 -18.29 -8.89 4.25
C ILE A 289 -17.16 -9.34 3.33
N PHE A 290 -16.55 -8.42 2.57
CA PHE A 290 -15.53 -8.76 1.58
C PHE A 290 -14.15 -8.26 1.99
N GLN A 291 -14.00 -6.96 2.25
CA GLN A 291 -12.66 -6.39 2.43
C GLN A 291 -11.93 -6.92 3.66
N MET A 292 -12.58 -6.86 4.82
CA MET A 292 -11.94 -7.25 6.09
C MET A 292 -11.50 -8.72 6.11
N PRO A 293 -12.30 -9.70 5.64
CA PRO A 293 -11.85 -11.07 5.46
C PRO A 293 -10.63 -11.19 4.54
N ILE A 294 -10.64 -10.51 3.38
CA ILE A 294 -9.51 -10.55 2.42
C ILE A 294 -8.21 -10.06 3.07
N VAL A 295 -8.26 -8.95 3.82
CA VAL A 295 -7.07 -8.36 4.45
C VAL A 295 -6.43 -9.33 5.45
N ILE A 296 -7.25 -10.05 6.23
CA ILE A 296 -6.76 -10.99 7.24
C ILE A 296 -6.29 -12.29 6.58
N SER A 297 -7.04 -12.79 5.59
CA SER A 297 -6.68 -14.03 4.89
C SER A 297 -5.46 -13.87 3.97
N ALA A 298 -5.13 -12.65 3.52
CA ALA A 298 -4.02 -12.41 2.59
C ALA A 298 -2.69 -12.95 3.12
N GLY A 299 -2.42 -12.79 4.43
CA GLY A 299 -1.22 -13.33 5.05
C GLY A 299 -1.19 -14.85 5.06
N PHE A 300 -2.32 -15.49 5.38
CA PHE A 300 -2.47 -16.94 5.38
C PHE A 300 -2.33 -17.53 3.97
N ILE A 301 -2.93 -16.89 2.97
CA ILE A 301 -2.82 -17.27 1.56
C ILE A 301 -1.35 -17.16 1.11
N ALA A 302 -0.68 -16.04 1.40
CA ALA A 302 0.72 -15.85 1.03
C ALA A 302 1.63 -16.91 1.66
N LEU A 303 1.45 -17.22 2.94
CA LEU A 303 2.20 -18.28 3.63
C LEU A 303 1.94 -19.65 3.02
N THR A 304 0.68 -20.00 2.77
CA THR A 304 0.30 -21.28 2.18
C THR A 304 0.94 -21.47 0.80
N LEU A 305 0.89 -20.44 -0.05
CA LEU A 305 1.49 -20.47 -1.38
C LEU A 305 3.02 -20.64 -1.31
N VAL A 306 3.70 -19.93 -0.42
CA VAL A 306 5.15 -20.06 -0.23
C VAL A 306 5.51 -21.45 0.29
N SER A 307 4.78 -21.96 1.29
CA SER A 307 4.98 -23.31 1.82
C SER A 307 4.76 -24.38 0.75
N MET A 308 3.76 -24.21 -0.12
CA MET A 308 3.53 -25.10 -1.27
C MET A 308 4.68 -25.04 -2.27
N ILE A 309 5.17 -23.85 -2.62
CA ILE A 309 6.32 -23.69 -3.52
C ILE A 309 7.55 -24.38 -2.92
N ILE A 310 7.85 -24.17 -1.64
CA ILE A 310 8.98 -24.83 -0.96
C ILE A 310 8.80 -26.35 -0.97
N TYR A 311 7.59 -26.84 -0.68
CA TYR A 311 7.30 -28.27 -0.67
C TYR A 311 7.47 -28.92 -2.05
N TYR A 312 6.89 -28.35 -3.10
CA TYR A 312 6.90 -28.93 -4.44
C TYR A 312 8.21 -28.68 -5.20
N SER A 313 8.88 -27.56 -4.98
CA SER A 313 10.11 -27.20 -5.70
C SER A 313 11.39 -27.65 -4.99
N VAL A 314 11.36 -27.83 -3.66
CA VAL A 314 12.55 -28.21 -2.89
C VAL A 314 12.34 -29.56 -2.23
N PHE A 315 11.38 -29.69 -1.30
CA PHE A 315 11.27 -30.87 -0.45
C PHE A 315 10.95 -32.16 -1.22
N LYS A 316 9.90 -32.14 -2.05
CA LYS A 316 9.46 -33.31 -2.83
C LYS A 316 10.53 -33.78 -3.83
N PRO A 317 11.19 -32.91 -4.61
CA PRO A 317 12.33 -33.29 -5.45
C PRO A 317 13.51 -33.84 -4.64
N SER A 318 13.86 -33.24 -3.51
CA SER A 318 14.95 -33.74 -2.65
C SER A 318 14.66 -35.13 -2.10
N VAL A 319 13.42 -35.41 -1.66
CA VAL A 319 13.03 -36.76 -1.21
C VAL A 319 13.08 -37.75 -2.38
N LYS A 320 12.61 -37.36 -3.58
CA LYS A 320 12.70 -38.21 -4.78
C LYS A 320 14.15 -38.48 -5.15
N PHE A 321 15.01 -37.47 -5.07
CA PHE A 321 16.45 -37.59 -5.30
C PHE A 321 17.09 -38.56 -4.31
N ILE A 322 16.87 -38.39 -3.01
CA ILE A 322 17.42 -39.28 -1.98
C ILE A 322 16.94 -40.73 -2.20
N LYS A 323 15.64 -40.93 -2.48
CA LYS A 323 15.12 -42.28 -2.80
C LYS A 323 15.76 -42.87 -4.04
N ALA A 324 15.92 -42.09 -5.10
CA ALA A 324 16.57 -42.54 -6.33
C ALA A 324 18.04 -42.92 -6.07
N MET A 325 18.77 -42.09 -5.33
CA MET A 325 20.15 -42.35 -4.94
C MET A 325 20.31 -43.60 -4.07
N LEU A 326 19.39 -43.84 -3.14
CA LEU A 326 19.36 -45.08 -2.34
C LEU A 326 19.14 -46.31 -3.22
N LEU A 327 18.25 -46.21 -4.22
CA LEU A 327 17.96 -47.31 -5.15
C LEU A 327 19.10 -47.60 -6.13
N THR A 328 19.92 -46.60 -6.48
CA THR A 328 21.07 -46.75 -7.38
C THR A 328 22.39 -47.00 -6.66
N GLY A 329 22.37 -47.20 -5.33
CA GLY A 329 23.61 -47.39 -4.55
C GLY A 329 24.53 -46.16 -4.59
N PHE A 330 23.96 -44.96 -4.73
CA PHE A 330 24.65 -43.68 -4.89
C PHE A 330 25.47 -43.52 -6.20
N ASP A 331 25.12 -44.26 -7.26
CA ASP A 331 25.68 -44.06 -8.60
C ASP A 331 25.17 -42.74 -9.23
N LEU A 332 25.95 -41.67 -9.12
CA LEU A 332 25.68 -40.34 -9.70
C LEU A 332 25.59 -40.38 -11.24
N PRO A 333 26.53 -41.00 -11.97
CA PRO A 333 26.46 -41.12 -13.43
C PRO A 333 25.15 -41.73 -13.95
N ALA A 334 24.67 -42.83 -13.33
CA ALA A 334 23.42 -43.47 -13.71
C ALA A 334 22.21 -42.55 -13.45
N PHE A 335 22.20 -41.82 -12.34
CA PHE A 335 21.15 -40.85 -12.01
C PHE A 335 21.05 -39.73 -13.06
N PHE A 336 22.17 -39.10 -13.43
CA PHE A 336 22.15 -38.02 -14.43
C PHE A 336 21.73 -38.52 -15.82
N LYS A 337 22.13 -39.73 -16.21
CA LYS A 337 21.71 -40.34 -17.48
C LYS A 337 20.18 -40.59 -17.54
N GLY A 338 19.56 -40.93 -16.41
CA GLY A 338 18.11 -41.11 -16.28
C GLY A 338 17.30 -39.80 -16.19
N MET A 339 17.92 -38.70 -15.75
CA MET A 339 17.22 -37.42 -15.55
C MET A 339 16.91 -36.70 -16.87
N PHE A 340 17.79 -36.82 -17.88
CA PHE A 340 17.65 -36.12 -19.16
C PHE A 340 17.03 -36.97 -20.28
N SER A 341 16.81 -38.26 -20.06
CA SER A 341 16.36 -39.20 -21.11
C SER A 341 14.86 -39.25 -21.33
N ASN A 342 14.04 -38.68 -20.43
CA ASN A 342 12.58 -38.92 -20.41
C ASN A 342 11.74 -37.64 -20.17
N MET A 343 11.92 -36.58 -20.96
CA MET A 343 10.91 -35.50 -21.02
C MET A 343 10.09 -35.66 -22.30
N HIS A 344 8.93 -36.30 -22.20
CA HIS A 344 7.95 -36.37 -23.27
C HIS A 344 6.95 -35.22 -23.18
N LEU A 345 6.39 -34.83 -24.32
CA LEU A 345 5.35 -33.79 -24.39
C LEU A 345 4.10 -34.16 -23.54
N LEU A 346 3.85 -35.46 -23.35
CA LEU A 346 2.74 -35.99 -22.56
C LEU A 346 2.97 -35.92 -21.05
N ASP A 347 4.20 -35.64 -20.60
CA ASP A 347 4.51 -35.46 -19.17
C ASP A 347 4.02 -34.09 -18.64
N PHE A 348 3.62 -33.19 -19.53
CA PHE A 348 3.07 -31.90 -19.16
C PHE A 348 1.60 -32.05 -18.75
N ASP A 349 1.31 -31.62 -17.52
CA ASP A 349 -0.05 -31.49 -17.02
C ASP A 349 -0.73 -30.29 -17.71
N TYR A 350 -1.41 -30.58 -18.83
CA TYR A 350 -2.07 -29.57 -19.65
C TYR A 350 -3.10 -28.73 -18.87
N TYR A 351 -3.77 -29.31 -17.87
CA TYR A 351 -4.70 -28.57 -17.01
C TYR A 351 -3.96 -27.49 -16.20
N LYS A 352 -2.80 -27.82 -15.62
CA LYS A 352 -1.95 -26.83 -14.93
C LYS A 352 -1.43 -25.76 -15.89
N LEU A 353 -1.06 -26.12 -17.11
CA LEU A 353 -0.62 -25.15 -18.12
C LEU A 353 -1.73 -24.15 -18.47
N VAL A 354 -2.97 -24.62 -18.65
CA VAL A 354 -4.12 -23.76 -18.90
C VAL A 354 -4.35 -22.80 -17.73
N ILE A 355 -4.26 -23.28 -16.47
CA ILE A 355 -4.40 -22.41 -15.30
C ILE A 355 -3.31 -21.34 -15.27
N VAL A 356 -2.05 -21.71 -15.50
CA VAL A 356 -0.94 -20.76 -15.55
C VAL A 356 -1.17 -19.73 -16.65
N PHE A 357 -1.61 -20.16 -17.83
CA PHE A 357 -1.93 -19.26 -18.93
C PHE A 357 -3.05 -18.27 -18.55
N VAL A 358 -4.16 -18.74 -17.98
CA VAL A 358 -5.28 -17.88 -17.53
C VAL A 358 -4.81 -16.87 -16.48
N MET A 359 -4.01 -17.30 -15.50
CA MET A 359 -3.44 -16.41 -14.48
C MET A 359 -2.54 -15.33 -15.10
N LEU A 360 -1.71 -15.69 -16.09
CA LEU A 360 -0.86 -14.74 -16.81
C LEU A 360 -1.70 -13.74 -17.63
N VAL A 361 -2.79 -14.18 -18.26
CA VAL A 361 -3.73 -13.30 -18.98
C VAL A 361 -4.39 -12.31 -18.01
N ILE A 362 -4.88 -12.77 -16.85
CA ILE A 362 -5.47 -11.90 -15.82
C ILE A 362 -4.43 -10.90 -15.30
N ALA A 363 -3.23 -11.37 -14.98
CA ALA A 363 -2.13 -10.51 -14.54
C ALA A 363 -1.81 -9.43 -15.59
N ALA A 364 -1.78 -9.80 -16.88
CA ALA A 364 -1.59 -8.87 -17.98
C ALA A 364 -2.73 -7.83 -18.04
N ILE A 365 -3.99 -8.25 -17.91
CA ILE A 365 -5.15 -7.35 -17.87
C ILE A 365 -5.02 -6.34 -16.73
N VAL A 366 -4.65 -6.79 -15.53
CA VAL A 366 -4.46 -5.92 -14.36
C VAL A 366 -3.30 -4.94 -14.57
N ILE A 367 -2.16 -5.41 -15.09
CA ILE A 367 -1.00 -4.56 -15.39
C ILE A 367 -1.38 -3.51 -16.43
N ILE A 368 -2.05 -3.89 -17.52
CA ILE A 368 -2.45 -2.96 -18.59
C ILE A 368 -3.46 -1.93 -18.04
N SER A 369 -4.47 -2.41 -17.31
CA SER A 369 -5.53 -1.55 -16.75
C SER A 369 -4.98 -0.57 -15.70
N SER A 370 -4.06 -1.02 -14.85
CA SER A 370 -3.43 -0.18 -13.82
C SER A 370 -2.57 0.94 -14.42
N HIS A 371 -1.84 0.67 -15.51
CA HIS A 371 -1.03 1.70 -16.18
C HIS A 371 -1.88 2.69 -16.98
N LYS A 372 -2.92 2.20 -17.68
CA LYS A 372 -3.91 3.06 -18.33
C LYS A 372 -4.59 3.97 -17.31
N PHE A 373 -4.93 3.43 -16.14
CA PHE A 373 -5.49 4.18 -15.02
C PHE A 373 -4.54 5.26 -14.50
N ALA A 374 -3.27 4.91 -14.25
CA ALA A 374 -2.27 5.84 -13.74
C ALA A 374 -1.78 6.86 -14.80
N LYS A 375 -2.23 6.72 -16.06
CA LYS A 375 -1.74 7.48 -17.22
C LYS A 375 -0.22 7.37 -17.38
N GLU A 376 0.29 6.15 -17.25
CA GLU A 376 1.71 5.82 -17.37
C GLU A 376 1.94 4.78 -18.47
N ASN A 377 3.09 4.85 -19.13
CA ASN A 377 3.48 3.80 -20.07
C ASN A 377 4.08 2.62 -19.29
N ILE A 378 3.59 1.41 -19.56
CA ILE A 378 4.06 0.15 -18.95
C ILE A 378 5.57 -0.03 -19.14
N ARG A 379 6.12 0.36 -20.30
CA ARG A 379 7.55 0.17 -20.59
C ARG A 379 8.44 1.31 -20.10
N LYS A 380 7.89 2.31 -19.38
CA LYS A 380 8.63 3.51 -18.94
C LYS A 380 9.90 3.19 -18.14
N GLN A 381 9.87 2.13 -17.33
CA GLN A 381 11.00 1.72 -16.49
C GLN A 381 11.89 0.64 -17.12
N GLY A 382 11.64 0.27 -18.37
CA GLY A 382 12.34 -0.79 -19.10
C GLY A 382 11.69 -2.17 -18.97
N THR A 383 11.98 -3.04 -19.95
CA THR A 383 11.42 -4.41 -20.03
C THR A 383 11.99 -5.34 -18.97
N LEU A 384 13.29 -5.20 -18.63
CA LEU A 384 13.93 -6.00 -17.59
C LEU A 384 13.25 -5.79 -16.23
N SER A 385 12.97 -4.55 -15.84
CA SER A 385 12.33 -4.25 -14.55
C SER A 385 10.90 -4.78 -14.48
N LEU A 386 10.17 -4.74 -15.60
CA LEU A 386 8.84 -5.35 -15.71
C LEU A 386 8.91 -6.88 -15.56
N ALA A 387 9.83 -7.54 -16.26
CA ALA A 387 10.00 -8.99 -16.18
C ALA A 387 10.38 -9.41 -14.76
N VAL A 388 11.31 -8.70 -14.12
CA VAL A 388 11.71 -8.98 -12.73
C VAL A 388 10.55 -8.76 -11.76
N PHE A 389 9.76 -7.70 -11.97
CA PHE A 389 8.56 -7.46 -11.16
C PHE A 389 7.55 -8.61 -11.28
N ILE A 390 7.21 -9.03 -12.50
CA ILE A 390 6.23 -10.10 -12.73
C ILE A 390 6.70 -11.43 -12.13
N LEU A 391 7.97 -11.79 -12.32
CA LEU A 391 8.48 -13.12 -11.98
C LEU A 391 8.90 -13.24 -10.51
N PHE A 392 9.52 -12.22 -9.92
CA PHE A 392 10.22 -12.36 -8.63
C PHE A 392 9.61 -11.54 -7.49
N TYR A 393 8.84 -10.49 -7.77
CA TYR A 393 8.37 -9.59 -6.72
C TYR A 393 7.43 -10.28 -5.73
N TYR A 394 6.51 -11.11 -6.21
CA TYR A 394 5.58 -11.84 -5.33
C TYR A 394 6.26 -12.95 -4.52
N ILE A 395 7.35 -13.53 -5.04
CA ILE A 395 8.21 -14.45 -4.29
C ILE A 395 8.85 -13.71 -3.12
N LEU A 396 9.39 -12.51 -3.38
CA LEU A 396 9.97 -11.65 -2.33
C LEU A 396 8.93 -11.32 -1.24
N LEU A 397 7.69 -10.97 -1.62
CA LEU A 397 6.61 -10.74 -0.65
C LEU A 397 6.31 -11.99 0.20
N GLY A 398 6.37 -13.17 -0.40
CA GLY A 398 6.23 -14.43 0.30
C GLY A 398 7.27 -14.63 1.42
N PHE A 399 8.53 -14.34 1.14
CA PHE A 399 9.59 -14.36 2.16
C PHE A 399 9.40 -13.31 3.25
N ILE A 400 8.86 -12.13 2.91
CA ILE A 400 8.53 -11.10 3.89
C ILE A 400 7.45 -11.62 4.87
N TRP A 401 6.46 -12.37 4.40
CA TRP A 401 5.42 -12.98 5.24
C TRP A 401 5.97 -14.03 6.23
N LEU A 402 6.99 -14.79 5.85
CA LEU A 402 7.71 -15.67 6.78
C LEU A 402 8.36 -14.86 7.91
N GLY A 403 8.98 -13.73 7.57
CA GLY A 403 9.56 -12.79 8.54
C GLY A 403 8.52 -12.18 9.49
N ILE A 404 7.37 -11.76 8.95
CA ILE A 404 6.25 -11.24 9.75
C ILE A 404 5.73 -12.30 10.73
N THR A 405 5.58 -13.55 10.27
CA THR A 405 5.12 -14.66 11.11
C THR A 405 6.05 -14.89 12.28
N LYS A 406 7.37 -14.89 12.03
CA LYS A 406 8.39 -14.97 13.09
C LYS A 406 8.26 -13.80 14.08
N GLU A 407 8.09 -12.58 13.61
CA GLU A 407 7.94 -11.41 14.48
C GLU A 407 6.65 -11.42 15.31
N LEU A 408 5.54 -11.92 14.76
CA LEU A 408 4.27 -12.05 15.46
C LEU A 408 4.37 -13.11 16.56
N LEU A 409 5.01 -14.25 16.29
CA LEU A 409 5.25 -15.30 17.28
C LEU A 409 6.15 -14.83 18.43
N LEU A 410 7.15 -13.99 18.12
CA LEU A 410 8.09 -13.44 19.11
C LEU A 410 7.58 -12.20 19.86
N ARG A 411 6.35 -11.72 19.58
CA ARG A 411 5.75 -10.49 20.16
C ARG A 411 6.68 -9.27 20.19
N LYS A 412 7.57 -9.12 19.21
CA LYS A 412 8.52 -8.00 19.18
C LYS A 412 7.81 -6.70 18.81
N ASP A 413 7.90 -5.71 19.70
CA ASP A 413 7.53 -4.33 19.39
C ASP A 413 8.57 -3.70 18.46
N MET A 414 8.11 -3.07 17.38
CA MET A 414 8.99 -2.35 16.46
C MET A 414 9.42 -1.00 17.07
N GLN A 415 10.51 -0.37 16.58
CA GLN A 415 10.92 1.03 16.87
C GLN A 415 10.76 1.93 15.63
N TRP A 416 10.37 3.20 15.78
CA TRP A 416 10.20 4.11 14.63
C TRP A 416 11.60 4.58 14.28
N LYS A 417 12.01 4.35 13.04
CA LYS A 417 13.34 4.67 12.53
C LYS A 417 13.19 5.48 11.27
#